data_AF-A0A0C2CWC6-F1
#
_entry.id   AF-A0A0C2CWC6-F1
#
_cell.length_a   1.000
_cell.length_b   1.000
_cell.length_c   1.000
_cell.angle_alpha   90.00
_cell.angle_beta   90.00
_cell.angle_gamma   90.00
#
_symmetry.space_group_name_H-M   'P 1'
#
loop_
_entity.id
_entity.type
_entity.pdbx_description
1 polymer ?
#
loop_
_entity_poly.entity_id
_entity_poly.type
_entity_poly.pdbx_seq_one_letter_code
_entity_poly.pdbx_strand_id
1 'polypeptide(L)'
;MPKKKTGQRKKAEKQRELQKKIRSGERSLAEHPCNGQMECDQCLRDQRSRAFCYFCSAISKLPVCAQCGKQKCMSKTGDCVVKHVGKFTTGLGMVGAICDFCEAFVCHARKCLTTHACSCPLRNAECIECKRGVWDHGMSCNRLGTYTCMRCKICFCEEHVRRKGVAVTSKAKELPCPKCNYPTKETKDYTRRHEYGRQHRPDYEEDEDDSYSGGRQMWSYGRSFADMPS
;
A
#
# COMPACT_ATOMS: atom_id res chain seq x y z
N MET A 1 -18.68 -18.12 47.02
CA MET A 1 -17.45 -18.54 46.29
C MET A 1 -17.49 -18.01 44.87
N PRO A 2 -16.45 -17.31 44.38
CA PRO A 2 -16.42 -16.87 42.98
C PRO A 2 -16.42 -18.09 42.05
N LYS A 3 -17.33 -18.12 41.08
CA LYS A 3 -17.50 -19.24 40.14
C LYS A 3 -16.18 -19.54 39.42
N LYS A 4 -15.76 -20.82 39.40
CA LYS A 4 -14.57 -21.27 38.66
C LYS A 4 -14.68 -20.81 37.20
N LYS A 5 -13.69 -20.05 36.72
CA LYS A 5 -13.64 -19.62 35.33
C LYS A 5 -13.56 -20.84 34.40
N THR A 6 -14.36 -20.83 33.34
CA THR A 6 -14.34 -21.86 32.29
C THR A 6 -12.97 -21.91 31.60
N GLY A 7 -12.59 -23.06 31.05
CA GLY A 7 -11.32 -23.23 30.33
C GLY A 7 -11.16 -22.25 29.17
N GLN A 8 -12.26 -21.96 28.46
CA GLN A 8 -12.30 -20.95 27.39
C GLN A 8 -11.95 -19.55 27.92
N ARG A 9 -12.55 -19.16 29.07
CA ARG A 9 -12.28 -17.84 29.68
C ARG A 9 -10.83 -17.70 30.14
N LYS A 10 -10.23 -18.77 30.68
CA LYS A 10 -8.80 -18.80 31.04
C LYS A 10 -7.90 -18.65 29.81
N LYS A 11 -8.23 -19.30 28.69
CA LYS A 11 -7.47 -19.19 27.43
C LYS A 11 -7.55 -17.77 26.84
N ALA A 12 -8.73 -17.17 26.85
CA ALA A 12 -8.93 -15.80 26.38
C ALA A 12 -8.15 -14.77 27.22
N GLU A 13 -8.17 -14.89 28.55
CA GLU A 13 -7.40 -14.02 29.44
C GLU A 13 -5.89 -14.15 29.18
N LYS A 14 -5.38 -15.38 29.07
CA LYS A 14 -3.97 -15.63 28.74
C LYS A 14 -3.58 -15.06 27.37
N GLN A 15 -4.43 -15.19 26.36
CA GLN A 15 -4.21 -14.57 25.04
C GLN A 15 -4.17 -13.04 25.13
N ARG A 16 -5.05 -12.43 25.91
CA ARG A 16 -5.09 -10.97 26.09
C ARG A 16 -3.83 -10.45 26.78
N GLU A 17 -3.33 -11.15 27.79
CA GLU A 17 -2.05 -10.83 28.44
C GLU A 17 -0.86 -10.95 27.48
N LEU A 18 -0.85 -11.99 26.65
CA LEU A 18 0.20 -12.21 25.66
C LEU A 18 0.18 -11.13 24.57
N GLN A 19 -1.01 -10.71 24.13
CA GLN A 19 -1.17 -9.57 23.22
C GLN A 19 -0.68 -8.25 23.84
N LYS A 20 -0.95 -8.02 25.14
CA LYS A 20 -0.42 -6.84 25.86
C LYS A 20 1.11 -6.84 25.86
N LYS A 21 1.75 -7.97 26.14
CA LYS A 21 3.22 -8.10 26.09
C LYS A 21 3.79 -7.87 24.69
N ILE A 22 3.13 -8.39 23.66
CA ILE A 22 3.50 -8.13 22.26
C ILE A 22 3.39 -6.64 21.94
N ARG A 23 2.38 -5.96 22.48
CA ARG A 23 2.14 -4.53 22.26
C ARG A 23 3.12 -3.62 23.01
N SER A 24 3.54 -4.01 24.21
CA SER A 24 4.42 -3.20 25.07
C SER A 24 5.92 -3.39 24.79
N GLY A 25 6.30 -4.37 23.96
CA GLY A 25 7.70 -4.59 23.62
C GLY A 25 8.19 -3.54 22.63
N GLU A 26 9.18 -2.74 23.02
CA GLU A 26 9.95 -1.93 22.07
C GLU A 26 10.70 -2.85 21.09
N ARG A 27 10.59 -2.54 19.80
CA ARG A 27 11.25 -3.31 18.73
C ARG A 27 11.93 -2.34 17.78
N SER A 28 13.18 -2.65 17.41
CA SER A 28 13.91 -1.92 16.38
C SER A 28 13.20 -2.09 15.03
N LEU A 29 12.56 -1.03 14.54
CA LEU A 29 11.85 -1.06 13.25
C LEU A 29 12.80 -1.27 12.06
N ALA A 30 14.09 -0.95 12.20
CA ALA A 30 15.05 -1.01 11.10
C ALA A 30 15.35 -2.44 10.65
N GLU A 31 15.28 -3.42 11.56
CA GLU A 31 15.65 -4.82 11.31
C GLU A 31 14.51 -5.65 10.71
N HIS A 32 13.29 -5.10 10.68
CA HIS A 32 12.13 -5.84 10.23
C HIS A 32 11.96 -5.77 8.70
N PRO A 33 11.68 -6.90 8.02
CA PRO A 33 11.50 -6.92 6.57
C PRO A 33 10.40 -5.99 6.05
N CYS A 34 9.36 -5.76 6.86
CA CYS A 34 8.29 -4.81 6.57
C CYS A 34 8.75 -3.33 6.53
N ASN A 35 9.97 -3.02 6.93
CA ASN A 35 10.54 -1.67 6.91
C ASN A 35 11.90 -1.61 6.20
N GLY A 36 12.25 -2.66 5.45
CA GLY A 36 13.43 -2.67 4.58
C GLY A 36 13.33 -1.55 3.54
N GLN A 37 14.48 -1.02 3.10
CA GLN A 37 14.54 -0.08 1.99
C GLN A 37 14.31 -0.82 0.67
N MET A 38 13.57 -0.19 -0.24
CA MET A 38 13.37 -0.66 -1.60
C MET A 38 13.37 0.54 -2.57
N GLU A 39 13.84 0.31 -3.78
CA GLU A 39 13.67 1.26 -4.89
C GLU A 39 12.48 0.82 -5.74
N CYS A 40 11.69 1.77 -6.23
CA CYS A 40 10.58 1.47 -7.14
C CYS A 40 11.09 1.31 -8.58
N ASP A 41 10.89 0.14 -9.19
CA ASP A 41 11.30 -0.15 -10.58
C ASP A 41 10.75 0.84 -11.63
N GLN A 42 9.57 1.42 -11.39
CA GLN A 42 8.89 2.32 -12.34
C GLN A 42 9.28 3.80 -12.22
N CYS A 43 9.53 4.30 -11.01
CA CYS A 43 9.81 5.72 -10.78
C CYS A 43 11.16 6.00 -10.12
N LEU A 44 11.96 4.96 -9.88
CA LEU A 44 13.33 4.99 -9.35
C LEU A 44 13.46 5.78 -8.04
N ARG A 45 12.38 5.83 -7.26
CA ARG A 45 12.36 6.49 -5.95
C ARG A 45 12.54 5.46 -4.85
N ASP A 46 13.42 5.81 -3.92
CA ASP A 46 13.58 5.11 -2.65
C ASP A 46 12.31 5.20 -1.80
N GLN A 47 11.91 4.07 -1.24
CA GLN A 47 10.82 3.96 -0.29
C GLN A 47 11.05 2.77 0.65
N ARG A 48 10.13 2.57 1.60
CA ARG A 48 10.10 1.36 2.43
C ARG A 48 9.39 0.22 1.68
N SER A 49 9.68 -1.02 2.08
CA SER A 49 9.08 -2.23 1.52
C SER A 49 7.56 -2.19 1.59
N ARG A 50 6.90 -2.04 0.44
CA ARG A 50 5.43 -1.92 0.30
C ARG A 50 4.93 -2.70 -0.90
N ALA A 51 3.65 -3.09 -0.84
CA ALA A 51 2.97 -3.73 -1.94
C ALA A 51 2.85 -2.80 -3.15
N PHE A 52 2.54 -1.52 -2.87
CA PHE A 52 2.41 -0.46 -3.86
C PHE A 52 3.41 0.65 -3.60
N CYS A 53 3.94 1.23 -4.67
CA CYS A 53 4.76 2.42 -4.57
C CYS A 53 3.94 3.59 -4.02
N TYR A 54 4.47 4.29 -3.03
CA TYR A 54 3.82 5.48 -2.46
C TYR A 54 3.63 6.61 -3.47
N PHE A 55 4.49 6.66 -4.49
CA PHE A 55 4.53 7.78 -5.42
C PHE A 55 3.77 7.50 -6.72
N CYS A 56 3.96 6.33 -7.33
CA CYS A 56 3.33 5.99 -8.60
C CYS A 56 2.29 4.87 -8.50
N SER A 57 2.07 4.31 -7.30
CA SER A 57 1.15 3.18 -7.06
C SER A 57 1.47 1.91 -7.87
N ALA A 58 2.65 1.83 -8.48
CA ALA A 58 3.12 0.62 -9.13
C ALA A 58 3.30 -0.53 -8.14
N ILE A 59 2.97 -1.74 -8.58
CA ILE A 59 3.20 -2.97 -7.82
C ILE A 59 4.69 -3.32 -7.88
N SER A 60 5.26 -3.75 -6.75
CA SER A 60 6.65 -4.22 -6.74
C SER A 60 6.82 -5.52 -7.54
N LYS A 61 7.79 -5.52 -8.47
CA LYS A 61 8.05 -6.68 -9.35
C LYS A 61 8.58 -7.89 -8.58
N LEU A 62 9.40 -7.62 -7.56
CA LEU A 62 9.98 -8.63 -6.67
C LEU A 62 9.43 -8.47 -5.25
N PRO A 63 8.25 -9.04 -4.95
CA PRO A 63 7.66 -8.92 -3.63
C PRO A 63 8.53 -9.63 -2.59
N VAL A 64 8.76 -8.95 -1.47
CA VAL A 64 9.47 -9.49 -0.30
C VAL A 64 8.45 -9.68 0.81
N CYS A 65 8.44 -10.86 1.44
CA CYS A 65 7.56 -11.08 2.58
C CYS A 65 7.95 -10.21 3.78
N ALA A 66 7.01 -9.41 4.27
CA ALA A 66 7.13 -8.51 5.40
C ALA A 66 7.43 -9.21 6.74
N GLN A 67 7.14 -10.50 6.86
CA GLN A 67 7.38 -11.30 8.06
C GLN A 67 8.71 -12.08 8.02
N CYS A 68 9.02 -12.72 6.89
CA CYS A 68 10.15 -13.65 6.80
C CYS A 68 11.27 -13.19 5.86
N GLY A 69 11.09 -12.06 5.15
CA GLY A 69 12.08 -11.48 4.24
C GLY A 69 12.33 -12.29 2.96
N LYS A 70 11.58 -13.37 2.72
CA LYS A 70 11.77 -14.22 1.54
C LYS A 70 11.11 -13.60 0.30
N GLN A 71 11.81 -13.68 -0.83
CA GLN A 71 11.31 -13.31 -2.17
C GLN A 71 10.77 -14.52 -2.97
N LYS A 72 10.92 -15.73 -2.44
CA LYS A 72 10.43 -16.99 -3.05
C LYS A 72 9.89 -17.97 -1.98
N CYS A 73 8.72 -18.62 -2.18
CA CYS A 73 8.34 -19.78 -1.34
C CYS A 73 8.97 -21.04 -1.95
N MET A 74 9.69 -21.77 -1.10
CA MET A 74 10.37 -23.02 -1.46
C MET A 74 9.42 -24.21 -1.26
N SER A 75 9.30 -25.09 -2.26
CA SER A 75 8.34 -26.22 -2.24
C SER A 75 8.66 -27.31 -1.23
N LYS A 76 9.94 -27.51 -0.87
CA LYS A 76 10.39 -28.67 -0.08
C LYS A 76 10.17 -28.55 1.44
N THR A 77 9.78 -27.40 1.97
CA THR A 77 9.82 -27.16 3.44
C THR A 77 8.75 -26.19 3.94
N GLY A 78 7.84 -25.74 3.08
CA GLY A 78 6.92 -24.65 3.40
C GLY A 78 5.58 -25.14 3.96
N ASP A 79 5.16 -24.57 5.08
CA ASP A 79 3.77 -24.55 5.56
C ASP A 79 2.87 -23.67 4.67
N CYS A 80 3.08 -23.72 3.35
CA CYS A 80 2.45 -22.85 2.36
C CYS A 80 0.96 -23.27 2.20
N VAL A 81 0.04 -22.32 2.41
CA VAL A 81 -1.42 -22.53 2.35
C VAL A 81 -1.85 -22.85 0.92
N VAL A 82 -1.18 -22.22 -0.04
CA VAL A 82 -1.26 -22.57 -1.46
C VAL A 82 -0.17 -23.61 -1.74
N LYS A 83 -0.59 -24.81 -2.17
CA LYS A 83 0.35 -25.89 -2.51
C LYS A 83 1.00 -25.60 -3.87
N HIS A 84 2.32 -25.67 -3.93
CA HIS A 84 3.08 -25.63 -5.17
C HIS A 84 4.15 -26.73 -5.16
N VAL A 85 3.82 -27.86 -5.80
CA VAL A 85 4.66 -29.06 -5.81
C VAL A 85 5.76 -28.89 -6.87
N GLY A 86 7.00 -29.22 -6.53
CA GLY A 86 8.11 -29.27 -7.50
C GLY A 86 8.59 -27.93 -8.08
N LYS A 87 7.94 -26.79 -7.76
CA LYS A 87 8.29 -25.46 -8.26
C LYS A 87 8.41 -24.45 -7.12
N PHE A 88 9.38 -23.55 -7.22
CA PHE A 88 9.47 -22.38 -6.35
C PHE A 88 8.51 -21.30 -6.86
N THR A 89 7.64 -20.79 -5.99
CA THR A 89 6.75 -19.68 -6.35
C THR A 89 7.45 -18.36 -6.10
N THR A 90 7.42 -17.49 -7.11
CA THR A 90 7.98 -16.13 -7.11
C THR A 90 6.91 -15.13 -7.54
N GLY A 91 7.21 -13.83 -7.42
CA GLY A 91 6.27 -12.78 -7.80
C GLY A 91 4.96 -12.86 -7.00
N LEU A 92 3.85 -12.51 -7.64
CA LEU A 92 2.52 -12.54 -7.03
C LEU A 92 2.07 -13.95 -6.61
N GLY A 93 2.59 -15.01 -7.24
CA GLY A 93 2.28 -16.40 -6.86
C GLY A 93 2.85 -16.81 -5.49
N MET A 94 3.73 -16.00 -4.89
CA MET A 94 4.23 -16.18 -3.52
C MET A 94 3.40 -15.42 -2.47
N VAL A 95 2.66 -14.40 -2.91
CA VAL A 95 1.91 -13.50 -2.04
C VAL A 95 0.61 -14.17 -1.59
N GLY A 96 0.36 -14.16 -0.29
CA GLY A 96 -0.89 -14.65 0.29
C GLY A 96 -1.80 -13.55 0.81
N ALA A 97 -1.25 -12.41 1.26
CA ALA A 97 -2.02 -11.28 1.74
C ALA A 97 -1.21 -9.98 1.68
N ILE A 98 -1.91 -8.85 1.79
CA ILE A 98 -1.33 -7.53 2.09
C ILE A 98 -1.69 -7.21 3.55
N CYS A 99 -0.73 -6.74 4.33
CA CYS A 99 -0.98 -6.38 5.71
C CYS A 99 -1.56 -4.97 5.83
N ASP A 100 -2.67 -4.81 6.55
CA ASP A 100 -3.33 -3.50 6.73
C ASP A 100 -2.46 -2.47 7.48
N PHE A 101 -1.52 -2.92 8.32
CA PHE A 101 -0.69 -2.02 9.14
C PHE A 101 0.55 -1.51 8.40
N CYS A 102 1.22 -2.38 7.64
CA CYS A 102 2.46 -2.03 6.96
C CYS A 102 2.30 -1.92 5.44
N GLU A 103 1.13 -2.21 4.89
CA GLU A 103 0.81 -2.21 3.46
C GLU A 103 1.84 -2.99 2.61
N ALA A 104 2.49 -3.99 3.21
CA ALA A 104 3.51 -4.80 2.58
C ALA A 104 2.99 -6.22 2.33
N PHE A 105 3.60 -6.90 1.35
CA PHE A 105 3.24 -8.27 1.01
C PHE A 105 3.61 -9.26 2.11
N VAL A 106 2.72 -10.20 2.38
CA VAL A 106 2.94 -11.34 3.27
C VAL A 106 2.82 -12.60 2.42
N CYS A 107 3.79 -13.50 2.53
CA CYS A 107 3.76 -14.75 1.78
C CYS A 107 2.63 -15.68 2.26
N HIS A 108 2.24 -16.62 1.41
CA HIS A 108 1.18 -17.60 1.73
C HIS A 108 1.56 -18.66 2.77
N ALA A 109 2.70 -18.52 3.47
CA ALA A 109 3.05 -19.41 4.57
C ALA A 109 2.08 -19.21 5.73
N ARG A 110 1.53 -20.30 6.27
CA ARG A 110 0.53 -20.26 7.36
C ARG A 110 1.04 -19.49 8.57
N LYS A 111 2.31 -19.68 8.95
CA LYS A 111 2.96 -18.92 10.02
C LYS A 111 2.99 -17.43 9.70
N CYS A 112 3.31 -17.02 8.48
CA CYS A 112 3.38 -15.60 8.13
C CYS A 112 2.00 -14.95 8.13
N LEU A 113 0.99 -15.59 7.55
CA LEU A 113 -0.39 -15.08 7.51
C LEU A 113 -1.00 -14.93 8.91
N THR A 114 -0.83 -15.94 9.77
CA THR A 114 -1.44 -15.95 11.11
C THR A 114 -0.73 -15.06 12.12
N THR A 115 0.59 -14.84 11.97
CA THR A 115 1.37 -14.08 12.95
C THR A 115 1.56 -12.61 12.57
N HIS A 116 1.74 -12.30 11.28
CA HIS A 116 2.23 -10.98 10.87
C HIS A 116 1.30 -9.86 11.31
N ALA A 117 -0.01 -9.98 11.09
CA ALA A 117 -0.96 -8.94 11.51
C ALA A 117 -0.86 -8.68 13.02
N CYS A 118 -0.83 -9.74 13.84
CA CYS A 118 -0.77 -9.64 15.30
C CYS A 118 0.54 -9.02 15.81
N SER A 119 1.67 -9.34 15.17
CA SER A 119 3.00 -8.92 15.59
C SER A 119 3.60 -7.84 14.70
N CYS A 120 2.81 -7.17 13.86
CA CYS A 120 3.31 -6.21 12.88
C CYS A 120 4.04 -5.07 13.61
N PRO A 121 5.32 -4.81 13.32
CA PRO A 121 6.09 -3.76 13.97
C PRO A 121 5.48 -2.36 13.76
N LEU A 122 4.84 -2.15 12.60
CA LEU A 122 4.23 -0.86 12.27
C LEU A 122 2.85 -0.62 12.88
N ARG A 123 2.27 -1.61 13.60
CA ARG A 123 0.94 -1.47 14.22
C ARG A 123 0.85 -0.35 15.25
N ASN A 124 1.89 -0.17 16.08
CA ASN A 124 1.98 0.92 17.07
C ASN A 124 3.20 1.81 16.79
N ALA A 125 3.73 1.79 15.57
CA ALA A 125 4.86 2.62 15.25
C ALA A 125 4.41 4.08 15.19
N GLU A 126 5.18 4.92 15.86
CA GLU A 126 5.07 6.37 15.76
C GLU A 126 6.26 6.87 14.95
N CYS A 127 6.02 7.91 14.14
CA CYS A 127 7.12 8.56 13.45
C CYS A 127 7.98 9.33 14.46
N ILE A 128 9.29 9.10 14.46
CA ILE A 128 10.25 9.79 15.36
C ILE A 128 10.18 11.31 15.21
N GLU A 129 9.94 11.79 13.99
CA GLU A 129 9.93 13.23 13.69
C GLU A 129 8.64 13.92 14.17
N CYS A 130 7.51 13.21 14.19
CA CYS A 130 6.22 13.82 14.49
C CYS A 130 5.39 13.18 15.60
N LYS A 131 5.89 12.13 16.26
CA LYS A 131 5.24 11.42 17.38
C LYS A 131 3.78 11.04 17.11
N ARG A 132 3.43 10.89 15.84
CA ARG A 132 2.09 10.55 15.36
C ARG A 132 2.12 9.14 14.80
N GLY A 133 1.07 8.37 15.08
CA GLY A 133 0.94 6.97 14.67
C GLY A 133 0.72 6.82 13.16
N VAL A 134 1.03 5.64 12.60
CA VAL A 134 0.86 5.31 11.17
C VAL A 134 -0.54 5.69 10.62
N TRP A 135 -1.58 5.62 11.46
CA TRP A 135 -2.98 5.92 11.11
C TRP A 135 -3.36 7.39 11.26
N ASP A 136 -2.76 8.12 12.20
CA ASP A 136 -3.02 9.56 12.41
C ASP A 136 -2.48 10.43 11.26
N HIS A 137 -1.66 9.83 10.39
CA HIS A 137 -1.07 10.50 9.24
C HIS A 137 -1.94 10.57 8.00
N GLY A 138 -2.98 9.74 7.89
CA GLY A 138 -3.59 9.47 6.58
C GLY A 138 -2.51 9.02 5.60
N MET A 139 -2.14 7.73 5.58
CA MET A 139 -1.22 7.17 4.59
C MET A 139 0.06 8.00 4.34
N SER A 140 0.98 8.10 5.30
CA SER A 140 2.27 8.81 5.16
C SER A 140 2.14 10.31 4.81
N CYS A 141 2.94 11.15 5.45
CA CYS A 141 3.02 12.56 5.07
C CYS A 141 3.32 12.76 3.56
N ASN A 142 3.95 11.77 2.92
CA ASN A 142 4.21 11.71 1.49
C ASN A 142 2.96 11.57 0.59
N ARG A 143 1.83 11.01 1.05
CA ARG A 143 0.66 10.75 0.18
C ARG A 143 -0.47 11.76 0.37
N LEU A 144 -0.69 12.22 1.60
CA LEU A 144 -1.79 13.15 1.96
C LEU A 144 -1.31 14.39 2.74
N GLY A 145 -0.03 14.71 2.66
CA GLY A 145 0.49 15.95 3.25
C GLY A 145 -0.26 17.18 2.74
N THR A 146 -0.57 18.10 3.66
CA THR A 146 -1.24 19.38 3.36
C THR A 146 -0.33 20.38 2.68
N TYR A 147 0.99 20.19 2.71
CA TYR A 147 1.98 21.04 2.08
C TYR A 147 2.83 20.24 1.10
N THR A 148 3.06 20.76 -0.10
CA THR A 148 3.85 20.11 -1.15
C THR A 148 5.09 20.94 -1.48
N CYS A 149 6.26 20.30 -1.53
CA CYS A 149 7.48 20.91 -2.06
C CYS A 149 7.60 20.62 -3.56
N MET A 150 7.62 21.65 -4.40
CA MET A 150 7.77 21.50 -5.86
C MET A 150 9.14 20.96 -6.27
N ARG A 151 10.19 21.31 -5.53
CA ARG A 151 11.56 20.88 -5.84
C ARG A 151 11.80 19.41 -5.49
N CYS A 152 11.22 18.93 -4.39
CA CYS A 152 11.37 17.54 -3.96
C CYS A 152 10.25 16.63 -4.47
N LYS A 153 9.12 17.18 -4.93
CA LYS A 153 7.88 16.45 -5.26
C LYS A 153 7.45 15.53 -4.10
N ILE A 154 7.52 16.09 -2.90
CA ILE A 154 7.22 15.43 -1.62
C ILE A 154 6.16 16.26 -0.90
N CYS A 155 5.18 15.57 -0.33
CA CYS A 155 4.19 16.16 0.54
C CYS A 155 4.60 16.03 2.01
N PHE A 156 4.18 16.98 2.83
CA PHE A 156 4.43 17.07 4.25
C PHE A 156 3.14 17.50 4.96
N CYS A 157 2.92 17.05 6.18
CA CYS A 157 1.85 17.58 7.02
C CYS A 157 2.28 18.90 7.69
N GLU A 158 1.32 19.67 8.21
CA GLU A 158 1.59 21.01 8.77
C GLU A 158 2.70 21.02 9.82
N GLU A 159 2.69 20.02 10.71
CA GLU A 159 3.70 19.88 11.75
C GLU A 159 5.09 19.52 11.20
N HIS A 160 5.19 18.74 10.12
CA HIS A 160 6.48 18.39 9.51
C HIS A 160 7.14 19.60 8.87
N VAL A 161 6.36 20.47 8.23
CA VAL A 161 6.93 21.68 7.63
C VAL A 161 7.29 22.71 8.69
N ARG A 162 6.54 22.79 9.80
CA ARG A 162 6.79 23.75 10.88
C ARG A 162 7.86 23.32 11.90
N ARG A 163 8.26 22.05 11.95
CA ARG A 163 9.22 21.55 12.96
C ARG A 163 10.70 21.80 12.66
N LYS A 164 11.09 22.06 11.42
CA LYS A 164 12.51 22.43 11.19
C LYS A 164 12.74 23.81 11.79
N GLY A 165 13.81 23.94 12.60
CA GLY A 165 14.19 25.10 13.42
C GLY A 165 14.49 26.41 12.68
N VAL A 166 13.74 26.70 11.61
CA VAL A 166 13.59 28.02 11.06
C VAL A 166 12.52 28.70 11.91
N ALA A 167 12.88 29.78 12.60
CA ALA A 167 11.94 30.65 13.28
C ALA A 167 11.01 31.27 12.21
N VAL A 168 9.97 30.52 11.85
CA VAL A 168 8.88 31.04 11.03
C VAL A 168 8.14 32.01 11.94
N THR A 169 8.42 33.31 11.77
CA THR A 169 7.56 34.35 12.33
C THR A 169 6.13 34.01 11.91
N SER A 170 5.17 34.14 12.83
CA SER A 170 3.75 33.78 12.66
C SER A 170 3.03 34.47 11.47
N LYS A 171 3.77 35.20 10.63
CA LYS A 171 3.34 35.97 9.46
C LYS A 171 3.94 35.48 8.13
N ALA A 172 4.80 34.46 8.09
CA ALA A 172 5.35 33.98 6.83
C ALA A 172 4.30 33.21 6.02
N LYS A 173 3.99 33.68 4.81
CA LYS A 173 2.99 33.09 3.90
C LYS A 173 3.37 31.71 3.37
N GLU A 174 4.66 31.38 3.32
CA GLU A 174 5.16 30.13 2.74
C GLU A 174 6.10 29.44 3.70
N LEU A 175 5.85 28.15 3.97
CA LEU A 175 6.64 27.36 4.91
C LEU A 175 7.80 26.66 4.17
N PRO A 176 9.03 26.63 4.71
CA PRO A 176 10.18 26.04 4.04
C PRO A 176 10.16 24.51 4.06
N CYS A 177 10.51 23.87 2.94
CA CYS A 177 10.60 22.42 2.83
C CYS A 177 11.65 21.85 3.80
N PRO A 178 11.30 20.83 4.63
CA PRO A 178 12.25 20.20 5.53
C PRO A 178 13.47 19.59 4.85
N LYS A 179 13.36 19.18 3.58
CA LYS A 179 14.46 18.50 2.88
C LYS A 179 15.40 19.47 2.15
N CYS A 180 14.87 20.50 1.52
CA CYS A 180 15.63 21.36 0.61
C CYS A 180 15.46 22.87 0.84
N ASN A 181 14.74 23.26 1.90
CA ASN A 181 14.45 24.66 2.28
C ASN A 181 13.68 25.49 1.23
N TYR A 182 13.25 24.88 0.13
CA TYR A 182 12.43 25.51 -0.90
C TYR A 182 11.01 25.77 -0.37
N PRO A 183 10.34 26.88 -0.72
CA PRO A 183 8.99 27.16 -0.24
C PRO A 183 8.02 26.04 -0.62
N THR A 184 7.28 25.56 0.36
CA THR A 184 6.15 24.65 0.17
C THR A 184 4.86 25.45 0.04
N LYS A 185 3.91 24.94 -0.74
CA LYS A 185 2.55 25.49 -0.83
C LYS A 185 1.54 24.47 -0.38
N GLU A 186 0.32 24.90 -0.07
CA GLU A 186 -0.72 23.96 0.31
C GLU A 186 -1.09 23.04 -0.87
N THR A 187 -1.23 21.75 -0.60
CA THR A 187 -1.60 20.73 -1.59
C THR A 187 -2.93 21.05 -2.27
N LYS A 188 -3.84 21.74 -1.57
CA LYS A 188 -5.13 22.21 -2.11
C LYS A 188 -4.98 23.26 -3.21
N ASP A 189 -3.92 24.06 -3.18
CA ASP A 189 -3.67 25.08 -4.21
C ASP A 189 -3.30 24.42 -5.56
N TYR A 190 -2.80 23.18 -5.51
CA TYR A 190 -2.45 22.41 -6.70
C TYR A 190 -3.61 21.59 -7.26
N THR A 191 -4.63 21.23 -6.46
CA THR A 191 -5.77 20.44 -6.94
C THR A 191 -6.84 21.28 -7.63
N ARG A 192 -6.84 22.60 -7.42
CA ARG A 192 -7.81 23.55 -8.02
C ARG A 192 -7.33 24.23 -9.30
N ARG A 193 -6.07 24.04 -9.69
CA ARG A 193 -5.53 24.52 -10.97
C ARG A 193 -5.09 23.32 -11.78
N HIS A 194 -5.74 23.09 -12.92
CA HIS A 194 -5.40 22.08 -13.91
C HIS A 194 -4.07 22.40 -14.63
N GLU A 195 -3.02 22.74 -13.89
CA GLU A 195 -1.72 23.10 -14.47
C GLU A 195 -0.80 21.87 -14.57
N TYR A 196 -1.05 20.83 -13.75
CA TYR A 196 -0.27 19.57 -13.74
C TYR A 196 -1.15 18.33 -13.56
N GLY A 197 -2.36 18.35 -14.11
CA GLY A 197 -3.26 17.20 -14.15
C GLY A 197 -2.65 16.06 -14.96
N ARG A 198 -2.79 14.83 -14.44
CA ARG A 198 -2.36 13.57 -15.08
C ARG A 198 -2.58 13.65 -16.58
N GLN A 199 -1.51 13.54 -17.36
CA GLN A 199 -1.60 13.44 -18.81
C GLN A 199 -2.56 12.29 -19.15
N HIS A 200 -3.64 12.65 -19.83
CA HIS A 200 -4.59 11.72 -20.44
C HIS A 200 -3.79 10.72 -21.27
N ARG A 201 -4.00 9.42 -21.04
CA ARG A 201 -3.52 8.39 -21.98
C ARG A 201 -4.21 8.69 -23.32
N PRO A 202 -3.50 8.91 -24.43
CA PRO A 202 -4.18 9.11 -25.70
C PRO A 202 -5.00 7.85 -25.98
N ASP A 203 -6.29 8.07 -26.22
CA ASP A 203 -7.17 7.04 -26.78
C ASP A 203 -6.58 6.61 -28.11
N TYR A 204 -6.65 5.32 -28.37
CA TYR A 204 -6.20 4.74 -29.62
C TYR A 204 -7.08 5.30 -30.74
N GLU A 205 -6.44 5.80 -31.80
CA GLU A 205 -7.09 6.33 -32.98
C GLU A 205 -8.10 5.31 -33.51
N GLU A 206 -9.35 5.73 -33.61
CA GLU A 206 -10.41 5.04 -34.34
C GLU A 206 -10.09 5.28 -35.82
N ASP A 207 -9.53 4.26 -36.49
CA ASP A 207 -9.36 4.30 -37.95
C ASP A 207 -10.76 4.36 -38.60
N GLU A 208 -11.11 5.54 -39.09
CA GLU A 208 -12.18 5.77 -40.05
C GLU A 208 -11.81 5.08 -41.37
N ASP A 209 -12.56 4.05 -41.75
CA ASP A 209 -12.67 3.64 -43.15
C ASP A 209 -14.15 3.55 -43.56
N ASP A 210 -14.49 4.39 -44.54
CA ASP A 210 -15.81 4.70 -45.06
C ASP A 210 -16.45 3.61 -45.94
N SER A 211 -17.77 3.75 -46.09
CA SER A 211 -18.61 3.45 -47.27
C SER A 211 -19.46 2.16 -47.30
N TYR A 212 -20.78 2.32 -47.06
CA TYR A 212 -21.81 2.09 -48.10
C TYR A 212 -23.17 2.64 -47.63
N SER A 213 -23.74 3.57 -48.39
CA SER A 213 -25.09 4.12 -48.16
C SER A 213 -26.16 3.20 -48.74
N GLY A 214 -27.29 3.08 -48.03
CA GLY A 214 -28.61 3.00 -48.66
C GLY A 214 -29.52 1.86 -48.24
N GLY A 215 -30.72 2.20 -47.74
CA GLY A 215 -31.91 1.36 -47.93
C GLY A 215 -32.74 1.07 -46.68
N ARG A 216 -33.91 1.73 -46.59
CA ARG A 216 -35.01 1.43 -45.64
C ARG A 216 -35.64 0.05 -45.90
N GLN A 217 -36.28 -0.52 -44.86
CA GLN A 217 -37.50 -1.36 -44.80
C GLN A 217 -37.31 -2.50 -43.76
N MET A 218 -37.93 -2.47 -42.56
CA MET A 218 -39.33 -2.80 -42.19
C MET A 218 -39.67 -4.31 -42.29
N TRP A 219 -40.28 -4.85 -41.20
CA TRP A 219 -40.92 -6.19 -41.04
C TRP A 219 -39.95 -7.39 -40.87
N SER A 220 -40.18 -8.47 -40.12
CA SER A 220 -41.25 -8.95 -39.24
C SER A 220 -40.77 -10.30 -38.64
N TYR A 221 -41.25 -10.63 -37.43
CA TYR A 221 -41.48 -11.96 -36.83
C TYR A 221 -40.50 -13.13 -37.01
N GLY A 222 -40.19 -13.76 -35.88
CA GLY A 222 -39.37 -14.94 -35.77
C GLY A 222 -39.91 -16.21 -36.41
N ARG A 223 -39.04 -17.22 -36.47
CA ARG A 223 -39.44 -18.62 -36.52
C ARG A 223 -38.31 -19.50 -35.98
N SER A 224 -38.78 -20.47 -35.19
CA SER A 224 -38.08 -21.48 -34.43
C SER A 224 -37.71 -22.72 -35.29
N PHE A 225 -36.88 -23.61 -34.72
CA PHE A 225 -36.58 -25.00 -35.14
C PHE A 225 -35.80 -25.13 -36.46
N ALA A 226 -34.94 -26.11 -36.70
CA ALA A 226 -34.26 -27.18 -35.97
C ALA A 226 -33.33 -27.86 -37.01
N ASP A 227 -32.51 -28.80 -36.53
CA ASP A 227 -31.93 -29.93 -37.28
C ASP A 227 -30.53 -29.80 -37.93
N MET A 228 -29.65 -30.64 -37.36
CA MET A 228 -28.42 -31.33 -37.81
C MET A 228 -28.39 -31.76 -39.30
N PRO A 229 -27.29 -32.35 -39.88
CA PRO A 229 -26.10 -33.04 -39.31
C PRO A 229 -24.76 -32.59 -39.99
N SER A 230 -23.55 -33.10 -39.76
CA SER A 230 -23.01 -34.36 -39.21
C SER A 230 -21.66 -34.11 -38.54
#